data_AF-A0A149TQK8-F1
#
_entry.id   AF-A0A149TQK8-F1
#
_cell.length_a   1.000
_cell.length_b   1.000
_cell.length_c   1.000
_cell.angle_alpha   90.00
_cell.angle_beta   90.00
_cell.angle_gamma   90.00
#
_symmetry.space_group_name_H-M   'P 1'
#
loop_
_entity.id
_entity.type
_entity.pdbx_description
1 polymer ?
#
loop_
_entity_poly.entity_id
_entity_poly.type
_entity_poly.pdbx_seq_one_letter_code
_entity_poly.pdbx_strand_id
1 'polypeptide(L)'
;MRSLSRRDIFPALGATALAGIAAAGLAKPETLTAAPIAKPEGKSPSLIMAAYYSYFEADAAIDSISTEPRYPFGSYEDDEQMERAGRHVDQRQRALETLGSSACSTKEELRAKANVLLHHLPDAIDAFALDRESEEIKLALSVAADAVRFSWQA
;
A
#
# COMPACT_ATOMS: atom_id res chain seq x y z
N MET A 1 -13.44 45.74 -4.70
CA MET A 1 -12.87 44.64 -3.90
C MET A 1 -13.97 43.64 -3.57
N ARG A 2 -14.01 42.51 -4.28
CA ARG A 2 -14.79 41.31 -3.92
C ARG A 2 -13.89 40.12 -4.23
N SER A 3 -13.62 39.34 -3.19
CA SER A 3 -12.75 38.17 -3.16
C SER A 3 -13.39 37.02 -3.95
N LEU A 4 -12.73 36.54 -5.01
CA LEU A 4 -13.13 35.34 -5.73
C LEU A 4 -12.53 34.11 -5.04
N SER A 5 -13.42 33.18 -4.71
CA SER A 5 -13.16 31.95 -3.96
C SER A 5 -12.36 30.97 -4.81
N ARG A 6 -11.33 30.32 -4.24
CA ARG A 6 -10.47 29.29 -4.87
C ARG A 6 -11.19 27.95 -5.09
N ARG A 7 -12.51 27.96 -5.29
CA ARG A 7 -13.34 26.73 -5.37
C ARG A 7 -13.74 26.34 -6.80
N ASP A 8 -13.28 27.06 -7.82
CA ASP A 8 -13.68 26.83 -9.23
C ASP A 8 -12.54 26.34 -10.14
N ILE A 9 -11.47 25.76 -9.59
CA ILE A 9 -10.38 25.17 -10.40
C ILE A 9 -10.23 23.71 -10.02
N PHE A 10 -11.19 22.86 -10.39
CA PHE A 10 -10.98 21.45 -10.79
C PHE A 10 -12.29 20.93 -11.41
N PRO A 11 -12.40 20.87 -12.75
CA PRO A 11 -13.51 20.15 -13.37
C PRO A 11 -13.29 18.64 -13.23
N ALA A 12 -14.37 17.97 -12.83
CA ALA A 12 -14.51 16.54 -12.69
C ALA A 12 -13.94 15.75 -13.89
N LEU A 13 -12.95 14.92 -13.61
CA LEU A 13 -12.45 13.86 -14.49
C LEU A 13 -12.17 12.64 -13.60
N GLY A 14 -12.98 11.59 -13.74
CA GLY A 14 -12.61 10.26 -13.26
C GLY A 14 -13.63 9.51 -12.39
N ALA A 15 -14.88 9.97 -12.27
CA ALA A 15 -15.97 9.11 -11.80
C ALA A 15 -16.46 8.23 -12.96
N THR A 16 -15.72 7.17 -13.31
CA THR A 16 -16.20 5.99 -14.05
C THR A 16 -15.04 5.01 -14.31
N ALA A 17 -14.94 3.94 -13.52
CA ALA A 17 -14.49 2.61 -13.97
C ALA A 17 -14.54 1.60 -12.80
N LEU A 18 -15.69 1.45 -12.16
CA LEU A 18 -15.96 0.35 -11.23
C LEU A 18 -17.33 -0.24 -11.56
N ALA A 19 -17.43 -0.80 -12.76
CA ALA A 19 -18.58 -1.55 -13.25
C ALA A 19 -18.10 -2.60 -14.26
N GLY A 20 -17.23 -3.49 -13.79
CA GLY A 20 -16.68 -4.60 -14.58
C GLY A 20 -17.31 -5.93 -14.20
N ILE A 21 -18.60 -6.01 -13.89
CA ILE A 21 -19.29 -7.29 -13.68
C ILE A 21 -20.73 -7.20 -14.20
N ALA A 22 -21.08 -8.17 -15.06
CA ALA A 22 -22.43 -8.60 -15.46
C ALA A 22 -23.25 -7.69 -16.40
N ALA A 23 -23.07 -7.90 -17.70
CA ALA A 23 -24.18 -7.96 -18.64
C ALA A 23 -23.87 -9.00 -19.73
N ALA A 24 -23.94 -10.28 -19.35
CA ALA A 24 -24.18 -11.34 -20.32
C ALA A 24 -25.66 -11.24 -20.74
N GLY A 25 -25.92 -10.85 -22.00
CA GLY A 25 -27.28 -10.91 -22.54
C GLY A 25 -27.50 -10.04 -23.76
N LEU A 26 -27.72 -10.72 -24.89
CA LEU A 26 -28.43 -10.26 -26.10
C LEU A 26 -27.64 -9.35 -27.07
N ALA A 27 -26.72 -9.96 -27.81
CA ALA A 27 -26.53 -9.63 -29.22
C ALA A 27 -26.30 -10.92 -30.03
N LYS A 28 -27.06 -11.06 -31.11
CA LYS A 28 -27.04 -12.18 -32.06
C LYS A 28 -25.71 -12.27 -32.84
N PRO A 29 -25.42 -13.42 -33.46
CA PRO A 29 -24.05 -13.91 -33.60
C PRO A 29 -23.63 -13.93 -35.06
N GLU A 30 -22.82 -12.97 -35.53
CA GLU A 30 -22.10 -13.18 -36.79
C GLU A 30 -20.66 -12.68 -36.69
N THR A 31 -19.76 -13.67 -36.84
CA THR A 31 -18.41 -13.56 -37.41
C THR A 31 -17.42 -12.60 -36.76
N LEU A 32 -16.81 -13.02 -35.64
CA LEU A 32 -15.40 -12.71 -35.41
C LEU A 32 -14.70 -13.92 -34.80
N THR A 33 -13.78 -14.47 -35.58
CA THR A 33 -12.77 -15.47 -35.24
C THR A 33 -12.27 -15.29 -33.80
N ALA A 34 -12.53 -16.29 -32.97
CA ALA A 34 -12.00 -16.39 -31.62
C ALA A 34 -10.47 -16.46 -31.68
N ALA A 35 -9.81 -15.30 -31.58
CA ALA A 35 -8.45 -15.26 -31.10
C ALA A 35 -8.47 -15.84 -29.67
N PRO A 36 -7.60 -16.81 -29.34
CA PRO A 36 -7.55 -17.33 -27.99
C PRO A 36 -7.25 -16.15 -27.05
N ILE A 37 -8.19 -15.86 -26.14
CA ILE A 37 -7.96 -14.97 -25.02
C ILE A 37 -6.79 -15.58 -24.27
N ALA A 38 -5.60 -15.05 -24.49
CA ALA A 38 -4.42 -15.40 -23.72
C ALA A 38 -4.79 -15.15 -22.26
N LYS A 39 -4.94 -16.23 -21.49
CA LYS A 39 -5.04 -16.15 -20.04
C LYS A 39 -3.85 -15.29 -19.59
N PRO A 40 -4.07 -14.17 -18.89
CA PRO A 40 -2.94 -13.53 -18.23
C PRO A 40 -2.39 -14.58 -17.28
N GLU A 41 -1.18 -15.07 -17.55
CA GLU A 41 -0.42 -15.86 -16.59
C GLU A 41 -0.17 -14.95 -15.40
N GLY A 42 -1.11 -14.97 -14.44
CA GLY A 42 -1.03 -14.19 -13.23
C GLY A 42 0.14 -14.69 -12.42
N LYS A 43 1.32 -14.12 -12.65
CA LYS A 43 2.45 -14.29 -11.75
C LYS A 43 2.00 -13.78 -10.39
N SER A 44 2.02 -14.65 -9.38
CA SER A 44 1.83 -14.23 -8.00
C SER A 44 2.79 -13.07 -7.71
N PRO A 45 2.34 -12.02 -7.01
CA PRO A 45 3.21 -10.92 -6.65
C PRO A 45 4.43 -11.46 -5.90
N SER A 46 5.59 -10.88 -6.15
CA SER A 46 6.79 -11.23 -5.38
C SER A 46 6.56 -10.91 -3.90
N LEU A 47 7.36 -11.53 -3.03
CA LEU A 47 7.27 -11.33 -1.59
C LEU A 47 7.36 -9.83 -1.21
N ILE A 48 8.22 -9.07 -1.89
CA ILE A 48 8.36 -7.63 -1.68
C ILE A 48 7.10 -6.87 -2.08
N MET A 49 6.51 -7.21 -3.24
CA MET A 49 5.27 -6.56 -3.68
C MET A 49 4.09 -6.93 -2.76
N ALA A 50 4.00 -8.17 -2.30
CA ALA A 50 2.99 -8.58 -1.33
C ALA A 50 3.14 -7.83 0.00
N ALA A 51 4.37 -7.69 0.52
CA ALA A 51 4.65 -6.94 1.73
C ALA A 51 4.35 -5.44 1.56
N TYR A 52 4.69 -4.86 0.41
CA TYR A 52 4.35 -3.47 0.07
C TYR A 52 2.83 -3.23 0.14
N TYR A 53 2.02 -4.09 -0.48
CA TYR A 53 0.56 -3.93 -0.42
C TYR A 53 0.02 -4.16 0.99
N SER A 54 0.53 -5.18 1.69
CA SER A 54 0.13 -5.45 3.08
C SER A 54 0.47 -4.28 4.02
N TYR A 55 1.56 -3.56 3.79
CA TYR A 55 1.93 -2.40 4.57
C TYR A 55 0.87 -1.30 4.43
N PHE A 56 0.56 -0.89 3.20
CA PHE A 56 -0.40 0.20 2.97
C PHE A 56 -1.84 -0.18 3.28
N GLU A 57 -2.21 -1.45 3.14
CA GLU A 57 -3.50 -1.96 3.61
C GLU A 57 -3.64 -1.83 5.14
N ALA A 58 -2.62 -2.24 5.88
CA ALA A 58 -2.61 -2.12 7.33
C ALA A 58 -2.60 -0.66 7.78
N ASP A 59 -1.81 0.19 7.12
CA ASP A 59 -1.74 1.62 7.42
C ASP A 59 -3.08 2.32 7.22
N ALA A 60 -3.74 2.07 6.08
CA ALA A 60 -5.07 2.60 5.81
C ALA A 60 -6.13 2.09 6.81
N ALA A 61 -6.00 0.85 7.29
CA ALA A 61 -6.91 0.30 8.30
C ALA A 61 -6.71 0.95 9.67
N ILE A 62 -5.46 1.20 10.08
CA ILE A 62 -5.13 1.94 11.32
C ILE A 62 -5.72 3.36 11.25
N ASP A 63 -5.49 4.05 10.13
CA ASP A 63 -6.03 5.39 9.90
C ASP A 63 -7.57 5.39 9.97
N SER A 64 -8.21 4.42 9.33
CA SER A 64 -9.67 4.27 9.39
C SER A 64 -10.17 4.11 10.83
N ILE A 65 -9.53 3.25 11.63
CA ILE A 65 -9.90 3.04 13.04
C ILE A 65 -9.71 4.32 13.85
N SER A 66 -8.65 5.09 13.58
CA SER A 66 -8.38 6.36 14.30
C SER A 66 -9.47 7.42 14.12
N THR A 67 -10.29 7.29 13.07
CA THR A 67 -11.42 8.18 12.76
C THR A 67 -12.77 7.70 13.29
N GLU A 68 -12.85 6.49 13.82
CA GLU A 68 -14.07 5.94 14.43
C GLU A 68 -14.43 6.71 15.73
N PRO A 69 -15.71 6.64 16.19
CA PRO A 69 -16.09 7.18 17.49
C PRO A 69 -15.22 6.60 18.61
N ARG A 70 -14.85 7.46 19.57
CA ARG A 70 -14.14 7.02 20.78
C ARG A 70 -15.14 6.44 21.77
N TYR A 71 -14.86 5.22 22.24
CA TYR A 71 -15.65 4.56 23.26
C TYR A 71 -15.13 4.90 24.67
N PRO A 72 -15.96 4.75 25.71
CA PRO A 72 -15.49 4.90 27.09
C PRO A 72 -14.39 3.89 27.39
N PHE A 73 -13.31 4.35 28.04
CA PHE A 73 -12.19 3.49 28.41
C PHE A 73 -12.65 2.24 29.18
N GLY A 74 -12.22 1.07 28.72
CA GLY A 74 -12.57 -0.22 29.31
C GLY A 74 -13.99 -0.70 29.02
N SER A 75 -14.69 -0.09 28.04
CA SER A 75 -15.89 -0.70 27.47
C SER A 75 -15.50 -1.85 26.53
N TYR A 76 -16.44 -2.75 26.26
CA TYR A 76 -16.23 -3.84 25.32
C TYR A 76 -15.82 -3.33 23.93
N GLU A 77 -16.44 -2.25 23.47
CA GLU A 77 -16.16 -1.63 22.17
C GLU A 77 -14.77 -0.97 22.13
N ASP A 78 -14.30 -0.40 23.24
CA ASP A 78 -12.93 0.12 23.38
C ASP A 78 -11.91 -1.01 23.24
N ASP A 79 -12.12 -2.11 23.98
CA ASP A 79 -11.26 -3.30 23.91
C ASP A 79 -11.24 -3.91 22.48
N GLU A 80 -12.40 -4.06 21.84
CA GLU A 80 -12.50 -4.59 20.47
C GLU A 80 -11.82 -3.67 19.45
N GLN A 81 -11.94 -2.34 19.63
CA GLN A 81 -11.27 -1.36 18.77
C GLN A 81 -9.75 -1.41 18.94
N MET A 82 -9.25 -1.48 20.19
CA MET A 82 -7.83 -1.63 20.48
C MET A 82 -7.26 -2.94 19.91
N GLU A 83 -7.99 -4.06 20.05
CA GLU A 83 -7.56 -5.34 19.51
C GLU A 83 -7.51 -5.32 17.97
N ARG A 84 -8.52 -4.73 17.32
CA ARG A 84 -8.52 -4.50 15.86
C ARG A 84 -7.31 -3.68 15.43
N ALA A 85 -7.05 -2.55 16.08
CA ALA A 85 -5.90 -1.70 15.77
C ALA A 85 -4.58 -2.46 15.96
N GLY A 86 -4.44 -3.21 17.06
CA GLY A 86 -3.26 -4.03 17.34
C GLY A 86 -2.94 -5.03 16.22
N ARG A 87 -3.96 -5.71 15.68
CA ARG A 87 -3.76 -6.65 14.55
C ARG A 87 -3.20 -5.97 13.30
N HIS A 88 -3.65 -4.75 12.99
CA HIS A 88 -3.14 -4.00 11.85
C HIS A 88 -1.72 -3.45 12.12
N VAL A 89 -1.43 -3.03 13.35
CA VAL A 89 -0.06 -2.66 13.75
C VAL A 89 0.89 -3.84 13.57
N ASP A 90 0.52 -5.03 14.03
CA ASP A 90 1.30 -6.26 13.83
C ASP A 90 1.49 -6.60 12.35
N GLN A 91 0.45 -6.44 11.53
CA GLN A 91 0.52 -6.67 10.09
C GLN A 91 1.50 -5.69 9.42
N ARG A 92 1.42 -4.41 9.77
CA ARG A 92 2.33 -3.37 9.28
C ARG A 92 3.77 -3.68 9.68
N GLN A 93 4.00 -4.10 10.92
CA GLN A 93 5.31 -4.46 11.43
C GLN A 93 5.93 -5.64 10.67
N ARG A 94 5.18 -6.73 10.47
CA ARG A 94 5.66 -7.90 9.68
C ARG A 94 5.97 -7.53 8.24
N ALA A 95 5.22 -6.61 7.66
CA ALA A 95 5.51 -6.10 6.32
C ALA A 95 6.84 -5.34 6.28
N LEU A 96 7.12 -4.48 7.26
CA LEU A 96 8.40 -3.78 7.40
C LEU A 96 9.57 -4.77 7.54
N GLU A 97 9.45 -5.77 8.42
CA GLU A 97 10.47 -6.82 8.60
C GLU A 97 10.76 -7.55 7.29
N THR A 98 9.71 -7.90 6.54
CA THR A 98 9.84 -8.59 5.25
C THR A 98 10.56 -7.71 4.22
N LEU A 99 10.20 -6.42 4.14
CA LEU A 99 10.81 -5.46 3.24
C LEU A 99 12.27 -5.18 3.60
N GLY A 100 12.60 -5.10 4.90
CA GLY A 100 13.97 -4.88 5.37
C GLY A 100 14.89 -6.06 5.09
N SER A 101 14.39 -7.29 5.25
CA SER A 101 15.19 -8.52 5.15
C SER A 101 15.29 -9.15 3.76
N SER A 102 14.37 -8.84 2.84
CA SER A 102 14.34 -9.42 1.49
C SER A 102 15.21 -8.62 0.52
N ALA A 103 15.88 -9.23 -0.47
CA ALA A 103 16.62 -8.48 -1.51
C ALA A 103 15.76 -8.25 -2.77
N CYS A 104 15.84 -7.05 -3.37
CA CYS A 104 15.08 -6.74 -4.59
C CYS A 104 15.61 -7.47 -5.85
N SER A 105 14.76 -8.22 -6.54
CA SER A 105 15.09 -8.81 -7.85
C SER A 105 14.86 -7.83 -9.00
N THR A 106 14.03 -6.79 -8.81
CA THR A 106 13.71 -5.81 -9.85
C THR A 106 13.81 -4.37 -9.37
N LYS A 107 13.89 -3.42 -10.31
CA LYS A 107 13.84 -1.97 -10.01
C LYS A 107 12.47 -1.54 -9.47
N GLU A 108 11.41 -2.27 -9.80
CA GLU A 108 10.06 -2.02 -9.30
C GLU A 108 9.97 -2.32 -7.80
N GLU A 109 10.52 -3.46 -7.37
CA GLU A 109 10.62 -3.82 -5.96
C GLU A 109 11.45 -2.83 -5.15
N LEU A 110 12.55 -2.31 -5.72
CA LEU A 110 13.34 -1.25 -5.08
C LEU A 110 12.50 0.02 -4.87
N ARG A 111 11.71 0.42 -5.86
CA ARG A 111 10.80 1.57 -5.74
C ARG A 111 9.73 1.32 -4.68
N ALA A 112 9.18 0.12 -4.62
CA ALA A 112 8.19 -0.26 -3.61
C ALA A 112 8.75 -0.12 -2.19
N LYS A 113 9.94 -0.67 -1.91
CA LYS A 113 10.61 -0.48 -0.61
C LYS A 113 10.89 0.99 -0.29
N ALA A 114 11.43 1.73 -1.26
CA ALA A 114 11.77 3.14 -1.07
C ALA A 114 10.52 3.97 -0.73
N ASN A 115 9.38 3.68 -1.35
CA ASN A 115 8.11 4.34 -1.03
C ASN A 115 7.65 4.07 0.40
N VAL A 116 7.71 2.81 0.85
CA VAL A 116 7.38 2.46 2.25
C VAL A 116 8.32 3.18 3.22
N LEU A 117 9.62 3.19 2.94
CA LEU A 117 10.59 3.89 3.77
C LEU A 117 10.31 5.40 3.85
N LEU A 118 10.05 6.05 2.71
CA LEU A 118 9.77 7.48 2.67
C LEU A 118 8.47 7.86 3.39
N HIS A 119 7.48 6.96 3.36
CA HIS A 119 6.21 7.13 4.06
C HIS A 119 6.38 6.94 5.58
N HIS A 120 7.06 5.88 5.99
CA HIS A 120 7.11 5.46 7.40
C HIS A 120 8.18 6.18 8.24
N LEU A 121 9.34 6.49 7.64
CA LEU A 121 10.49 7.01 8.39
C LEU A 121 10.24 8.33 9.14
N PRO A 122 9.52 9.32 8.58
CA PRO A 122 9.22 10.56 9.31
C PRO A 122 8.54 10.32 10.65
N ASP A 123 7.51 9.47 10.66
CA ASP A 123 6.75 9.14 11.88
C ASP A 123 7.64 8.44 12.92
N ALA A 124 8.51 7.54 12.46
CA ALA A 124 9.44 6.83 13.35
C ALA A 124 10.50 7.76 13.97
N ILE A 125 10.97 8.76 13.22
CA ILE A 125 11.87 9.80 13.72
C ILE A 125 11.16 10.66 14.77
N ASP A 126 9.94 11.11 14.48
CA ASP A 126 9.17 11.98 15.38
C ASP A 126 8.77 11.28 16.68
N ALA A 127 8.57 9.95 16.63
CA ALA A 127 8.36 9.12 17.82
C ALA A 127 9.64 8.89 18.65
N PHE A 128 10.81 9.38 18.21
CA PHE A 128 12.13 9.13 18.80
C PHE A 128 12.43 7.64 19.04
N ALA A 129 11.86 6.76 18.21
CA ALA A 129 11.86 5.30 18.42
C ALA A 129 12.89 4.57 17.55
N LEU A 130 13.97 5.25 17.15
CA LEU A 130 14.98 4.68 16.25
C LEU A 130 16.25 4.29 16.99
N ASP A 131 16.58 3.01 16.93
CA ASP A 131 17.88 2.45 17.26
C ASP A 131 18.44 1.63 16.09
N ARG A 132 19.58 0.98 16.32
CA ARG A 132 20.25 0.19 15.29
C ARG A 132 19.45 -1.03 14.82
N GLU A 133 18.61 -1.57 15.70
CA GLU A 133 17.82 -2.78 15.48
C GLU A 133 16.41 -2.47 14.94
N SER A 134 16.01 -1.19 14.88
CA SER A 134 14.77 -0.72 14.27
C SER A 134 14.60 -1.20 12.82
N GLU A 135 13.39 -1.63 12.48
CA GLU A 135 13.07 -2.12 11.13
C GLU A 135 13.17 -1.02 10.06
N GLU A 136 12.98 0.23 10.45
CA GLU A 136 13.17 1.40 9.59
C GLU A 136 14.62 1.57 9.16
N ILE A 137 15.56 1.37 10.09
CA ILE A 137 16.99 1.42 9.81
C ILE A 137 17.40 0.24 8.94
N LYS A 138 16.90 -0.97 9.25
CA LYS A 138 17.12 -2.16 8.41
C LYS A 138 16.57 -1.94 6.99
N LEU A 139 15.38 -1.39 6.84
CA LEU A 139 14.79 -1.06 5.55
C LEU A 139 15.61 -0.01 4.79
N ALA A 140 16.08 1.04 5.46
CA ALA A 140 16.94 2.06 4.86
C ALA A 140 18.25 1.46 4.33
N LEU A 141 18.91 0.60 5.12
CA LEU A 141 20.12 -0.11 4.70
C LEU A 141 19.85 -1.06 3.54
N SER A 142 18.73 -1.77 3.57
CA SER A 142 18.27 -2.68 2.51
C SER A 142 18.07 -1.93 1.18
N VAL A 143 17.39 -0.78 1.20
CA VAL A 143 17.20 0.09 0.03
C VAL A 143 18.53 0.59 -0.51
N ALA A 144 19.44 1.05 0.36
CA ALA A 144 20.76 1.52 -0.04
C ALA A 144 21.60 0.41 -0.71
N ALA A 145 21.61 -0.79 -0.12
CA ALA A 145 22.32 -1.94 -0.68
C ALA A 145 21.78 -2.35 -2.05
N ASP A 146 20.45 -2.42 -2.19
CA ASP A 146 19.82 -2.75 -3.47
C ASP A 146 20.06 -1.66 -4.53
N ALA A 147 20.03 -0.38 -4.16
CA ALA A 147 20.32 0.74 -5.08
C ALA A 147 21.76 0.67 -5.63
N VAL A 148 22.75 0.38 -4.78
CA VAL A 148 24.14 0.17 -5.23
C VAL A 148 24.22 -0.99 -6.21
N ARG A 149 23.59 -2.14 -5.90
CA ARG A 149 23.59 -3.32 -6.78
C ARG A 149 23.04 -3.00 -8.18
N PHE A 150 21.93 -2.25 -8.27
CA PHE A 150 21.35 -1.87 -9.56
C PHE A 150 22.13 -0.77 -10.28
N SER A 151 22.89 0.07 -9.57
CA SER A 151 23.72 1.11 -10.18
C SER A 151 24.92 0.54 -10.94
N TRP A 152 25.44 -0.62 -10.54
CA TRP A 152 26.57 -1.29 -11.19
C TRP A 152 26.18 -2.15 -12.39
N GLN A 153 24.88 -2.32 -12.62
CA GLN A 153 24.33 -3.08 -13.74
C GLN A 153 23.90 -2.19 -14.93
N ALA A 154 24.02 -0.87 -14.79
CA ALA A 154 23.69 0.13 -15.81
C ALA A 154 24.95 0.60 -16.52
#